data_AF-A0ABD3FMG2-F1
#
_entry.id   AF-A0ABD3FMG2-F1
#
_cell.length_a   1.000
_cell.length_b   1.000
_cell.length_c   1.000
_cell.angle_alpha   90.00
_cell.angle_beta   90.00
_cell.angle_gamma   90.00
#
_symmetry.space_group_name_H-M   'P 1'
#
loop_
_entity.id
_entity.type
_entity.pdbx_description
1 polymer ?
#
loop_
_entity_poly.entity_id
_entity_poly.type
_entity_poly.pdbx_seq_one_letter_code
_entity_poly.pdbx_strand_id
1 'polypeptide(L)'
;MLSDVSTDACHGSDHLPCLFDIAYYGVRVALTRPLPRQTTHPPNHQSADGRYNVLVKNIRMEQDVWRCIVVDAILLSLWPKLYISPFGVVDIGDSDQRTTGRVIHDLSCPVNKSLNAFTDKEAVCQAKYEHCDSIAAEIIHQQREHPDTEVKEQAGDVASAYGHVSIHNHCGHRFGGRLHRDNALVIDMYAAFGWFDLPGNYGAVGWSIVD
;
A
#
# COMPACT_ATOMS: atom_id res chain seq x y z
N MET A 1 20.98 4.35 17.04
CA MET A 1 20.54 5.70 16.62
C MET A 1 19.08 5.73 16.16
N LEU A 2 18.65 4.95 15.16
CA LEU A 2 17.20 4.74 14.88
C LEU A 2 16.50 3.91 15.96
N SER A 3 17.23 2.97 16.58
CA SER A 3 16.75 2.12 17.68
C SER A 3 16.35 2.92 18.91
N ASP A 4 17.18 3.89 19.32
CA ASP A 4 17.11 4.45 20.67
C ASP A 4 15.96 5.48 20.78
N VAL A 5 15.77 6.30 19.74
CA VAL A 5 14.68 7.30 19.67
C VAL A 5 13.30 6.63 19.52
N SER A 6 13.21 5.56 18.72
CA SER A 6 11.94 4.86 18.49
C SER A 6 11.54 3.94 19.64
N THR A 7 12.51 3.49 20.47
CA THR A 7 12.20 2.69 21.67
C THR A 7 11.64 3.58 22.77
N ASP A 8 12.21 4.78 22.97
CA ASP A 8 11.73 5.74 23.96
C ASP A 8 10.33 6.29 23.63
N ALA A 9 10.05 6.59 22.35
CA ALA A 9 8.77 7.15 21.90
C ALA A 9 7.64 6.11 21.78
N CYS A 10 7.95 4.83 21.59
CA CYS A 10 6.94 3.76 21.40
C CYS A 10 6.99 2.71 22.53
N HIS A 11 7.45 3.10 23.72
CA HIS A 11 7.58 2.22 24.86
C HIS A 11 6.23 1.60 25.26
N GLY A 12 6.13 0.26 25.19
CA GLY A 12 4.92 -0.47 25.56
C GLY A 12 4.03 -0.90 24.38
N SER A 13 4.38 -0.53 23.15
CA SER A 13 3.65 -1.01 21.97
C SER A 13 3.99 -2.46 21.61
N ASP A 14 2.98 -3.33 21.59
CA ASP A 14 3.08 -4.70 21.06
C ASP A 14 3.52 -4.74 19.58
N HIS A 15 3.44 -3.61 18.87
CA HIS A 15 3.74 -3.48 17.44
C HIS A 15 5.16 -3.03 17.13
N LEU A 16 5.95 -2.65 18.14
CA LEU A 16 7.30 -2.12 17.98
C LEU A 16 8.25 -3.06 17.20
N PRO A 17 8.26 -4.39 17.42
CA PRO A 17 9.06 -5.30 16.60
C PRO A 17 8.65 -5.29 15.13
N CYS A 18 7.35 -5.25 14.84
CA CYS A 18 6.83 -5.21 13.47
C CYS A 18 7.22 -3.89 12.78
N LEU A 19 7.15 -2.77 13.49
CA LEU A 19 7.58 -1.47 12.98
C LEU A 19 9.05 -1.47 12.57
N PHE A 20 9.94 -1.97 13.44
CA PHE A 20 11.36 -2.07 13.11
C PHE A 20 11.59 -2.99 11.91
N ASP A 21 10.95 -4.15 11.86
CA ASP A 21 11.08 -5.06 10.72
C ASP A 21 10.65 -4.41 9.40
N ILE A 22 9.55 -3.66 9.40
CA ILE A 22 9.07 -2.91 8.22
C ILE A 22 10.08 -1.82 7.84
N ALA A 23 10.61 -1.07 8.81
CA ALA A 23 11.57 -0.01 8.55
C ALA A 23 12.90 -0.53 7.99
N TYR A 24 13.40 -1.66 8.52
CA TYR A 24 14.70 -2.23 8.11
C TYR A 24 14.60 -3.06 6.83
N TYR A 25 13.53 -3.83 6.66
CA TYR A 25 13.45 -4.85 5.61
C TYR A 25 12.33 -4.63 4.60
N GLY A 26 11.38 -3.73 4.90
CA GLY A 26 10.13 -3.62 4.19
C GLY A 26 9.15 -4.74 4.55
N VAL A 27 7.88 -4.54 4.19
CA VAL A 27 6.82 -5.49 4.48
C VAL A 27 7.05 -6.79 3.71
N ARG A 28 7.05 -7.91 4.44
CA ARG A 28 7.01 -9.24 3.85
C ARG A 28 5.58 -9.58 3.49
N VAL A 29 5.35 -9.93 2.23
CA VAL A 29 4.05 -10.44 1.81
C VAL A 29 3.99 -11.91 2.17
N ALA A 30 3.13 -12.30 3.10
CA ALA A 30 2.86 -13.70 3.38
C ALA A 30 1.85 -14.24 2.38
N LEU A 31 2.03 -15.49 1.93
CA LEU A 31 1.09 -16.14 1.01
C LEU A 31 0.66 -17.46 1.63
N THR A 32 -0.63 -17.76 1.54
CA THR A 32 -1.21 -19.06 1.93
C THR A 32 -0.65 -20.22 1.12
N ARG A 33 -0.21 -19.94 -0.11
CA ARG A 33 0.46 -20.87 -1.01
C ARG A 33 1.27 -20.09 -2.07
N PRO A 34 2.28 -20.70 -2.71
CA PRO A 34 3.04 -20.04 -3.77
C PRO A 34 2.14 -19.52 -4.90
N LEU A 35 2.46 -18.33 -5.41
CA LEU A 35 1.80 -17.81 -6.61
C LEU A 35 2.09 -18.74 -7.80
N PRO A 36 1.07 -19.05 -8.62
CA PRO A 36 1.27 -19.87 -9.80
C PRO A 36 2.10 -19.09 -10.83
N ARG A 37 2.90 -19.82 -11.61
CA ARG A 37 3.56 -19.21 -12.78
C ARG A 37 2.49 -18.79 -13.79
N GLN A 38 2.54 -17.53 -14.21
CA GLN A 38 1.67 -17.03 -15.28
C GLN A 38 2.27 -17.40 -16.64
N THR A 39 1.57 -18.25 -17.40
CA THR A 39 1.86 -18.49 -18.82
C THR A 39 1.19 -17.45 -19.71
N THR A 40 0.07 -16.90 -19.24
CA THR A 40 -0.64 -15.77 -19.84
C THR A 40 -0.82 -14.71 -18.77
N HIS A 41 -0.48 -13.47 -19.08
CA HIS A 41 -0.64 -12.34 -18.18
C HIS A 41 -1.98 -11.64 -18.41
N PRO A 42 -2.65 -11.17 -17.36
CA PRO A 42 -3.89 -10.41 -17.52
C PRO A 42 -3.65 -9.13 -18.34
N PRO A 43 -4.58 -8.74 -19.23
CA PRO A 43 -4.57 -7.43 -19.85
C PRO A 43 -4.95 -6.37 -18.82
N ASN A 44 -4.53 -5.13 -19.04
CA ASN A 44 -5.05 -4.02 -18.24
C ASN A 44 -6.57 -3.88 -18.45
N HIS A 45 -7.23 -3.24 -17.49
CA HIS A 45 -8.64 -2.90 -17.64
C HIS A 45 -8.83 -1.91 -18.77
N GLN A 46 -10.00 -1.95 -19.43
CA GLN A 46 -10.33 -1.04 -20.53
C GLN A 46 -10.21 0.44 -20.11
N SER A 47 -10.44 0.76 -18.83
CA SER A 47 -10.29 2.11 -18.31
C SER A 47 -8.85 2.63 -18.34
N ALA A 48 -7.86 1.75 -18.15
CA ALA A 48 -6.45 2.08 -18.26
C ALA A 48 -5.98 2.11 -19.71
N ASP A 49 -6.42 1.16 -20.54
CA ASP A 49 -6.08 1.14 -21.97
C ASP A 49 -6.69 2.33 -22.71
N GLY A 50 -7.94 2.68 -22.40
CA GLY A 50 -8.63 3.85 -22.97
C GLY A 50 -8.01 5.18 -22.56
N ARG A 51 -7.30 5.21 -21.43
CA ARG A 51 -6.66 6.41 -20.86
C ARG A 51 -5.16 6.21 -20.61
N TYR A 52 -4.49 5.63 -21.59
CA TYR A 52 -3.11 5.20 -21.46
C TYR A 52 -2.14 6.35 -21.12
N ASN A 53 -2.41 7.55 -21.62
CA ASN A 53 -1.64 8.76 -21.26
C ASN A 53 -1.73 9.08 -19.75
N VAL A 54 -2.91 8.88 -19.14
CA VAL A 54 -3.11 9.07 -17.70
C VAL A 54 -2.38 7.98 -16.91
N LEU A 55 -2.43 6.73 -17.39
CA LEU A 55 -1.68 5.63 -16.80
C LEU A 55 -0.18 5.93 -16.78
N VAL A 56 0.42 6.21 -17.94
CA VAL A 56 1.86 6.48 -18.05
C VAL A 56 2.26 7.70 -17.22
N LYS A 57 1.47 8.77 -17.24
CA LYS A 57 1.75 9.97 -16.43
C LYS A 57 1.83 9.65 -14.94
N ASN A 58 0.86 8.91 -14.40
CA ASN A 58 0.86 8.52 -12.98
C ASN A 58 2.02 7.57 -12.66
N ILE A 59 2.31 6.58 -13.51
CA ILE A 59 3.47 5.69 -13.32
C ILE A 59 4.78 6.47 -13.30
N ARG A 60 4.94 7.49 -14.16
CA ARG A 60 6.12 8.37 -14.13
C ARG A 60 6.22 9.15 -12.82
N MET A 61 5.10 9.67 -12.32
CA MET A 61 5.09 10.35 -11.01
C MET A 61 5.54 9.42 -9.87
N GLU A 62 5.06 8.17 -9.84
CA GLU A 62 5.49 7.20 -8.83
C GLU A 62 6.96 6.76 -9.04
N GLN A 63 7.43 6.69 -10.29
CA GLN A 63 8.81 6.39 -10.61
C GLN A 63 9.77 7.52 -10.18
N ASP A 64 9.39 8.78 -10.39
CA ASP A 64 10.21 9.97 -10.06
C ASP A 64 10.48 10.06 -8.54
N VAL A 65 9.58 9.49 -7.72
CA VAL A 65 9.73 9.39 -6.27
C VAL A 65 10.20 8.00 -5.80
N TRP A 66 10.74 7.18 -6.71
CA TRP A 66 11.29 5.84 -6.43
C TRP A 66 10.31 4.84 -5.82
N ARG A 67 9.00 4.99 -6.06
CA ARG A 67 8.00 4.04 -5.55
C ARG A 67 7.80 2.82 -6.45
N CYS A 68 8.17 2.93 -7.71
CA CYS A 68 8.22 1.82 -8.64
C CYS A 68 9.47 1.91 -9.53
N ILE A 69 9.83 0.78 -10.14
CA ILE A 69 10.79 0.74 -11.24
C ILE A 69 10.08 0.38 -12.53
N VAL A 70 10.51 1.01 -13.62
CA VAL A 70 10.04 0.71 -14.97
C VAL A 70 11.18 0.04 -15.73
N VAL A 71 10.92 -1.18 -16.22
CA VAL A 71 11.91 -2.05 -16.84
C VAL A 71 11.38 -2.62 -18.16
N ASP A 72 12.26 -3.13 -19.02
CA ASP A 72 11.85 -3.72 -20.29
C ASP A 72 11.06 -5.04 -20.09
N ALA A 73 10.05 -5.27 -20.93
CA ALA A 73 9.21 -6.47 -20.89
C ALA A 73 9.96 -7.79 -21.09
N ILE A 74 11.19 -7.77 -21.63
CA ILE A 74 12.06 -8.95 -21.69
C ILE A 74 12.26 -9.59 -20.31
N LEU A 75 12.15 -8.82 -19.23
CA LEU A 75 12.26 -9.34 -17.87
C LEU A 75 11.22 -10.43 -17.56
N LEU A 76 10.06 -10.46 -18.21
CA LEU A 76 9.09 -11.57 -18.07
C LEU A 76 9.68 -12.92 -18.48
N SER A 77 10.55 -12.93 -19.49
CA SER A 77 11.23 -14.15 -19.95
C SER A 77 12.38 -14.54 -19.02
N LEU A 78 13.10 -13.55 -18.49
CA LEU A 78 14.28 -13.74 -17.64
C LEU A 78 13.90 -14.05 -16.18
N TRP A 79 12.74 -13.57 -15.73
CA TRP A 79 12.26 -13.72 -14.37
C TRP A 79 10.85 -14.32 -14.31
N PRO A 80 10.70 -15.64 -14.49
CA PRO A 80 9.39 -16.31 -14.54
C PRO A 80 8.56 -16.25 -13.26
N LYS A 81 9.15 -15.75 -12.15
CA LYS A 81 8.44 -15.55 -10.88
C LYS A 81 7.66 -14.25 -10.86
N LEU A 82 7.95 -13.30 -11.76
CA LEU A 82 7.25 -12.01 -11.80
C LEU A 82 5.74 -12.24 -12.01
N TYR A 83 4.96 -11.73 -11.07
CA TYR A 83 3.50 -11.87 -11.07
C TYR A 83 2.86 -10.57 -11.54
N ILE A 84 2.01 -10.67 -12.57
CA ILE A 84 1.37 -9.52 -13.20
C ILE A 84 -0.07 -9.39 -12.75
N SER A 85 -0.41 -8.20 -12.26
CA SER A 85 -1.75 -7.71 -12.01
C SER A 85 -2.10 -6.57 -12.99
N PRO A 86 -3.39 -6.41 -13.34
CA PRO A 86 -3.80 -5.39 -14.29
C PRO A 86 -3.87 -4.00 -13.65
N PHE A 87 -3.64 -2.96 -14.46
CA PHE A 87 -3.95 -1.59 -14.08
C PHE A 87 -5.37 -1.20 -14.48
N GLY A 88 -5.98 -0.32 -13.70
CA GLY A 88 -7.19 0.43 -14.01
C GLY A 88 -6.96 1.93 -13.83
N VAL A 89 -7.79 2.76 -14.45
CA VAL A 89 -7.83 4.21 -14.18
C VAL A 89 -9.25 4.58 -13.76
N VAL A 90 -9.37 5.32 -12.66
CA VAL A 90 -10.64 5.86 -12.15
C VAL A 90 -10.61 7.38 -12.14
N ASP A 91 -11.79 7.99 -12.12
CA ASP A 91 -11.93 9.45 -12.17
C ASP A 91 -11.54 10.08 -10.83
N ILE A 92 -11.00 11.31 -10.88
CA ILE A 92 -10.69 12.11 -9.69
C ILE A 92 -11.59 13.34 -9.70
N GLY A 93 -12.68 13.28 -8.93
CA GLY A 93 -13.65 14.37 -8.81
C GLY A 93 -14.16 14.87 -10.17
N ASP A 94 -14.32 16.19 -10.28
CA ASP A 94 -14.84 16.85 -11.49
C ASP A 94 -13.74 17.28 -12.48
N SER A 95 -12.54 16.72 -12.37
CA SER A 95 -11.42 17.05 -13.27
C SER A 95 -11.61 16.45 -14.67
N ASP A 96 -10.90 16.99 -15.67
CA ASP A 96 -10.95 16.45 -17.03
C ASP A 96 -10.44 15.00 -17.07
N GLN A 97 -11.37 14.06 -17.27
CA GLN A 97 -11.15 12.62 -17.26
C GLN A 97 -10.19 12.14 -18.37
N ARG A 98 -9.91 12.98 -19.39
CA ARG A 98 -8.94 12.66 -20.45
C ARG A 98 -7.50 12.88 -20.03
N THR A 99 -7.26 13.77 -19.07
CA THR A 99 -5.92 14.19 -18.64
C THR A 99 -5.64 13.89 -17.17
N THR A 100 -6.68 13.55 -16.42
CA THR A 100 -6.63 13.26 -14.98
C THR A 100 -7.33 11.94 -14.68
N GLY A 101 -6.90 11.32 -13.59
CA GLY A 101 -7.41 10.04 -13.12
C GLY A 101 -6.41 9.38 -12.19
N ARG A 102 -6.91 8.52 -11.31
CA ARG A 102 -6.10 7.75 -10.36
C ARG A 102 -5.83 6.38 -10.96
N VAL A 103 -4.56 6.00 -11.03
CA VAL A 103 -4.19 4.63 -11.39
C VAL A 103 -4.42 3.71 -10.20
N ILE A 104 -5.06 2.59 -10.47
CA ILE A 104 -5.25 1.50 -9.51
C ILE A 104 -4.49 0.29 -10.04
N HIS A 105 -3.60 -0.26 -9.21
CA HIS A 105 -3.03 -1.58 -9.45
C HIS A 105 -4.00 -2.62 -8.87
N ASP A 106 -4.72 -3.33 -9.73
CA ASP A 106 -5.78 -4.22 -9.28
C ASP A 106 -5.21 -5.57 -8.85
N LEU A 107 -4.82 -5.61 -7.58
CA LEU A 107 -4.29 -6.79 -6.91
C LEU A 107 -5.35 -7.83 -6.56
N SER A 108 -6.63 -7.55 -6.86
CA SER A 108 -7.77 -8.44 -6.65
C SER A 108 -8.25 -9.11 -7.95
N CYS A 109 -7.71 -8.72 -9.10
CA CYS A 109 -8.00 -9.31 -10.41
C CYS A 109 -6.83 -10.17 -10.92
N PRO A 110 -7.11 -11.32 -11.59
CA PRO A 110 -8.42 -11.93 -11.75
C PRO A 110 -8.90 -12.66 -10.49
N VAL A 111 -10.22 -12.75 -10.32
CA VAL A 111 -10.84 -13.40 -9.14
C VAL A 111 -10.27 -14.81 -8.95
N ASN A 112 -9.95 -15.16 -7.69
CA ASN A 112 -9.32 -16.42 -7.26
C ASN A 112 -7.90 -16.71 -7.82
N LYS A 113 -7.37 -15.79 -8.62
CA LYS A 113 -6.06 -15.86 -9.29
C LYS A 113 -5.27 -14.56 -9.12
N SER A 114 -5.65 -13.72 -8.16
CA SER A 114 -5.07 -12.41 -7.92
C SER A 114 -4.10 -12.45 -6.73
N LEU A 115 -3.20 -11.48 -6.60
CA LEU A 115 -2.28 -11.44 -5.46
C LEU A 115 -3.05 -11.53 -4.13
N ASN A 116 -4.10 -10.72 -3.97
CA ASN A 116 -4.95 -10.71 -2.77
C ASN A 116 -5.66 -12.04 -2.49
N ALA A 117 -5.92 -12.87 -3.51
CA ALA A 117 -6.50 -14.20 -3.30
C ALA A 117 -5.50 -15.21 -2.71
N PHE A 118 -4.20 -14.93 -2.81
CA PHE A 118 -3.13 -15.80 -2.31
C PHE A 118 -2.50 -15.26 -1.03
N THR A 119 -2.61 -13.97 -0.76
CA THR A 119 -2.13 -13.32 0.46
C THR A 119 -2.70 -13.99 1.71
N ASP A 120 -1.82 -14.27 2.68
CA ASP A 120 -2.18 -14.82 3.97
C ASP A 120 -2.66 -13.72 4.92
N LYS A 121 -3.97 -13.71 5.14
CA LYS A 121 -4.67 -12.70 5.94
C LYS A 121 -4.40 -12.82 7.43
N GLU A 122 -3.94 -13.99 7.89
CA GLU A 122 -3.67 -14.24 9.30
C GLU A 122 -2.24 -13.82 9.68
N ALA A 123 -1.36 -13.68 8.69
CA ALA A 123 0.04 -13.29 8.89
C ALA A 123 0.26 -11.77 8.98
N VAL A 124 -0.82 -10.97 8.90
CA VAL A 124 -0.75 -9.50 9.00
C VAL A 124 -0.50 -9.10 10.45
N CYS A 125 0.38 -8.12 10.68
CA CYS A 125 0.44 -7.43 11.96
C CYS A 125 -0.94 -6.80 12.23
N GLN A 126 -1.76 -7.45 13.06
CA GLN A 126 -3.09 -6.94 13.39
C GLN A 126 -2.93 -5.70 14.23
N ALA A 127 -3.15 -4.54 13.63
CA ALA A 127 -3.36 -3.31 14.38
C ALA A 127 -4.68 -3.45 15.16
N LYS A 128 -4.60 -3.29 16.48
CA LYS A 128 -5.80 -3.17 17.31
C LYS A 128 -6.26 -1.72 17.22
N TYR A 129 -7.42 -1.50 16.64
CA TYR A 129 -8.09 -0.21 16.65
C TYR A 129 -9.14 -0.22 17.76
N GLU A 130 -9.17 0.84 18.56
CA GLU A 130 -10.30 1.08 19.43
C GLU A 130 -11.53 1.49 18.61
N HIS A 131 -12.72 1.17 19.12
CA HIS A 131 -13.95 1.62 18.48
C HIS A 131 -14.06 3.15 18.62
N CYS A 132 -14.65 3.82 17.63
CA CYS A 132 -14.81 5.28 17.66
C CYS A 132 -15.57 5.78 18.91
N ASP A 133 -16.40 4.91 19.51
CA ASP A 133 -17.10 5.22 20.76
C ASP A 133 -16.14 5.45 21.94
N SER A 134 -14.97 4.80 21.98
CA SER A 134 -13.96 5.04 23.01
C SER A 134 -13.45 6.48 22.94
N ILE A 135 -13.16 6.96 21.72
CA ILE A 135 -12.72 8.35 21.48
C ILE A 135 -13.83 9.33 21.87
N ALA A 136 -15.07 9.06 21.46
CA ALA A 136 -16.21 9.91 21.81
C ALA A 136 -16.47 9.94 23.33
N ALA A 137 -16.35 8.80 24.00
CA ALA A 137 -16.49 8.69 25.45
C ALA A 137 -15.40 9.48 26.18
N GLU A 138 -14.15 9.42 25.70
CA GLU A 138 -13.03 10.16 26.26
C GLU A 138 -13.22 11.68 26.08
N ILE A 139 -13.66 12.14 24.92
CA ILE A 139 -13.97 13.56 24.68
C ILE A 139 -15.04 14.05 25.68
N ILE A 140 -16.11 13.27 25.87
CA ILE A 140 -17.18 13.60 26.82
C ILE A 140 -16.65 13.58 28.27
N HIS A 141 -15.78 12.64 28.61
CA HIS A 141 -15.16 12.55 29.93
C HIS A 141 -14.30 13.78 30.23
N GLN A 142 -13.40 14.15 29.32
CA GLN A 142 -12.53 15.32 29.45
C GLN A 142 -13.31 16.63 29.58
N GLN A 143 -14.40 16.78 28.82
CA GLN A 143 -15.30 17.93 28.93
C GLN A 143 -15.99 18.03 30.30
N ARG A 144 -16.27 16.89 30.96
CA ARG A 144 -16.88 16.87 32.30
C ARG A 144 -15.88 17.17 33.40
N GLU A 145 -14.65 16.65 33.29
CA GLU A 145 -13.58 16.88 34.27
C GLU A 145 -13.02 18.31 34.20
N HIS A 146 -13.08 18.94 33.01
CA HIS A 146 -12.53 20.28 32.76
C HIS A 146 -13.58 21.24 32.15
N PRO A 147 -14.67 21.56 32.87
CA PRO A 147 -15.82 22.28 32.31
C PRO A 147 -15.53 23.73 31.88
N ASP A 148 -14.51 24.36 32.48
CA ASP A 148 -14.10 25.73 32.18
C ASP A 148 -12.94 25.82 31.18
N THR A 149 -12.50 24.67 30.64
CA THR A 149 -11.39 24.59 29.69
C THR A 149 -11.87 24.14 28.32
N GLU A 150 -11.35 24.77 27.28
CA GLU A 150 -11.60 24.34 25.90
C GLU A 150 -10.83 23.04 25.61
N VAL A 151 -11.55 21.92 25.55
CA VAL A 151 -10.99 20.62 25.14
C VAL A 151 -10.80 20.61 23.62
N LYS A 152 -9.58 20.31 23.15
CA LYS A 152 -9.24 20.23 21.73
C LYS A 152 -8.73 18.84 21.38
N GLU A 153 -9.20 18.32 20.25
CA GLU A 153 -8.67 17.11 19.64
C GLU A 153 -7.60 17.49 18.62
N GLN A 154 -6.44 16.83 18.70
CA GLN A 154 -5.43 16.90 17.65
C GLN A 154 -5.57 15.69 16.74
N ALA A 155 -6.18 15.90 15.58
CA ALA A 155 -6.26 14.91 14.52
C ALA A 155 -5.24 15.23 13.43
N GLY A 156 -4.53 14.21 12.95
CA GLY A 156 -3.60 14.30 11.82
C GLY A 156 -3.98 13.33 10.71
N ASP A 157 -3.94 13.79 9.46
CA ASP A 157 -3.96 12.91 8.30
C ASP A 157 -2.52 12.68 7.81
N VAL A 158 -2.15 11.42 7.63
CA VAL A 158 -0.85 11.07 7.05
C VAL A 158 -1.05 10.88 5.54
N ALA A 159 -1.00 11.99 4.82
CA ALA A 159 -1.09 11.97 3.36
C ALA A 159 -0.02 11.03 2.77
N SER A 160 -0.44 10.16 1.85
CA SER A 160 0.44 9.19 1.19
C SER A 160 1.11 8.16 2.11
N ALA A 161 0.58 7.89 3.32
CA ALA A 161 1.26 7.00 4.26
C ALA A 161 1.54 5.60 3.70
N TYR A 162 0.63 5.06 2.88
CA TYR A 162 0.83 3.80 2.18
C TYR A 162 2.05 3.83 1.24
N GLY A 163 2.33 4.99 0.63
CA GLY A 163 3.49 5.22 -0.24
C GLY A 163 4.81 5.35 0.50
N HIS A 164 4.84 5.21 1.83
CA HIS A 164 6.05 5.14 2.65
C HIS A 164 6.35 3.72 3.16
N VAL A 165 5.41 2.78 2.96
CA VAL A 165 5.59 1.39 3.38
C VAL A 165 6.26 0.61 2.25
N SER A 166 7.57 0.40 2.35
CA SER A 166 8.32 -0.36 1.35
C SER A 166 7.96 -1.86 1.40
N ILE A 167 8.06 -2.53 0.26
CA ILE A 167 7.90 -3.98 0.13
C ILE A 167 9.28 -4.62 0.21
N HIS A 168 9.38 -5.71 0.97
CA HIS A 168 10.62 -6.47 1.08
C HIS A 168 11.11 -6.92 -0.30
N ASN A 169 12.42 -6.82 -0.57
CA ASN A 169 13.01 -7.13 -1.88
C ASN A 169 12.66 -8.53 -2.43
N HIS A 170 12.51 -9.54 -1.56
CA HIS A 170 12.07 -10.89 -1.92
C HIS A 170 10.59 -10.99 -2.31
N CYS A 171 9.80 -9.93 -2.09
CA CYS A 171 8.37 -9.88 -2.38
C CYS A 171 8.01 -8.93 -3.52
N GLY A 172 8.88 -7.97 -3.90
CA GLY A 172 8.58 -6.99 -4.96
C GLY A 172 8.14 -7.61 -6.29
N HIS A 173 8.68 -8.77 -6.65
CA HIS A 173 8.29 -9.53 -7.86
C HIS A 173 6.81 -9.93 -7.93
N ARG A 174 6.04 -9.71 -6.86
CA ARG A 174 4.60 -10.03 -6.81
C ARG A 174 3.71 -8.88 -7.25
N PHE A 175 4.27 -7.67 -7.33
CA PHE A 175 3.57 -6.43 -7.67
C PHE A 175 3.99 -5.93 -9.05
N GLY A 176 3.93 -6.81 -10.04
CA GLY A 176 4.23 -6.46 -11.43
C GLY A 176 2.99 -5.94 -12.15
N GLY A 177 3.17 -4.91 -12.96
CA GLY A 177 2.17 -4.38 -13.88
C GLY A 177 2.74 -4.21 -15.28
N ARG A 178 1.88 -4.01 -16.29
CA ARG A 178 2.31 -3.92 -17.70
C ARG A 178 1.91 -2.61 -18.36
N LEU A 179 2.85 -2.04 -19.08
CA LEU A 179 2.68 -0.93 -20.02
C LEU A 179 2.80 -1.49 -21.43
N HIS A 180 1.73 -2.16 -21.91
CA HIS A 180 1.79 -2.98 -23.13
C HIS A 180 2.20 -2.19 -24.38
N ARG A 181 1.86 -0.89 -24.48
CA ARG A 181 2.19 -0.08 -25.66
C ARG A 181 3.66 0.32 -25.71
N ASP A 182 4.32 0.35 -24.55
CA ASP A 182 5.71 0.78 -24.41
C ASP A 182 6.67 -0.40 -24.25
N ASN A 183 6.18 -1.64 -24.36
CA ASN A 183 6.94 -2.86 -24.10
C ASN A 183 7.67 -2.81 -22.73
N ALA A 184 7.00 -2.27 -21.72
CA ALA A 184 7.58 -2.05 -20.40
C ALA A 184 6.76 -2.72 -19.29
N LEU A 185 7.42 -2.96 -18.17
CA LEU A 185 6.85 -3.47 -16.93
C LEU A 185 7.06 -2.45 -15.83
N VAL A 186 6.11 -2.42 -14.92
CA VAL A 186 6.21 -1.69 -13.66
C VAL A 186 6.38 -2.73 -12.56
N ILE A 187 7.30 -2.50 -11.64
CA ILE A 187 7.40 -3.27 -10.40
C ILE A 187 7.28 -2.28 -9.25
N ASP A 188 6.19 -2.38 -8.49
CA ASP A 188 6.01 -1.54 -7.31
C ASP A 188 6.94 -2.02 -6.20
N MET A 189 7.67 -1.06 -5.62
CA MET A 189 8.60 -1.31 -4.51
C MET A 189 8.00 -0.88 -3.16
N TYR A 190 6.84 -0.22 -3.20
CA TYR A 190 6.07 0.21 -2.04
C TYR A 190 4.69 -0.39 -2.11
N ALA A 191 4.03 -0.51 -0.96
CA ALA A 191 2.75 -1.17 -0.87
C ALA A 191 1.70 -0.43 -1.70
N ALA A 192 1.27 -1.07 -2.79
CA ALA A 192 0.27 -0.51 -3.67
C ALA A 192 -1.10 -0.43 -2.98
N PHE A 193 -1.81 0.67 -3.24
CA PHE A 193 -3.17 0.87 -2.75
C PHE A 193 -4.08 -0.28 -3.23
N GLY A 194 -4.82 -0.89 -2.31
CA GLY A 194 -5.68 -2.05 -2.60
C GLY A 194 -5.04 -3.42 -2.32
N TRP A 195 -3.82 -3.48 -1.79
CA TRP A 195 -3.28 -4.72 -1.21
C TRP A 195 -3.97 -5.04 0.13
N PHE A 196 -4.44 -6.27 0.31
CA PHE A 196 -5.28 -6.65 1.45
C PHE A 196 -4.60 -6.46 2.81
N ASP A 197 -3.29 -6.71 2.93
CA ASP A 197 -2.57 -6.63 4.22
C ASP A 197 -2.16 -5.19 4.58
N LEU A 198 -2.43 -4.23 3.69
CA LEU A 198 -2.00 -2.86 3.84
C LEU A 198 -2.59 -2.14 5.07
N PRO A 199 -3.87 -2.33 5.45
CA PRO A 199 -4.43 -1.67 6.65
C PRO A 199 -3.81 -2.12 7.97
N GLY A 200 -3.38 -3.38 8.08
CA GLY A 200 -2.72 -3.88 9.30
C GLY A 200 -1.26 -3.42 9.40
N ASN A 201 -0.50 -3.52 8.30
CA ASN A 201 0.86 -2.99 8.25
C ASN A 201 0.89 -1.46 8.41
N TYR A 202 -0.10 -0.75 7.85
CA TYR A 202 -0.26 0.68 8.07
C TYR A 202 -0.56 1.00 9.53
N GLY A 203 -1.46 0.27 10.20
CA GLY A 203 -1.73 0.52 11.61
C GLY A 203 -0.50 0.33 12.51
N ALA A 204 0.37 -0.64 12.21
CA ALA A 204 1.64 -0.80 12.91
C ALA A 204 2.58 0.41 12.71
N VAL A 205 2.61 0.99 11.51
CA VAL A 205 3.39 2.22 11.21
C VAL A 205 2.73 3.46 11.82
N GLY A 206 1.41 3.57 11.72
CA GLY A 206 0.62 4.68 12.23
C GLY A 206 0.70 4.82 13.74
N TRP A 207 0.80 3.71 14.48
CA TRP A 207 1.01 3.72 15.94
C TRP A 207 2.23 4.53 16.37
N SER A 208 3.29 4.60 15.54
CA SER A 208 4.50 5.37 15.85
C SER A 208 4.42 6.87 15.57
N ILE A 209 3.29 7.34 15.02
CA ILE A 209 3.08 8.74 14.63
C ILE A 209 2.24 9.50 15.67
N VAL A 210 1.54 8.79 16.56
CA VAL A 210 0.49 9.36 17.44
C VAL A 210 0.90 9.52 18.91
N ASP A 211 2.11 9.10 19.30
CA ASP A 211 2.70 9.36 20.63
C ASP A 211 3.69 10.54 20.61
#